data_AF-A0A916GER2-F1
#
_entry.id   AF-A0A916GER2-F1
#
_cell.length_a   1.000
_cell.length_b   1.000
_cell.length_c   1.000
_cell.angle_alpha   90.00
_cell.angle_beta   90.00
_cell.angle_gamma   90.00
#
_symmetry.space_group_name_H-M   'P 1'
#
loop_
_entity.id
_entity.type
_entity.pdbx_description
1 polymer ?
#
loop_
_entity_poly.entity_id
_entity_poly.type
_entity_poly.pdbx_seq_one_letter_code
_entity_poly.pdbx_strand_id
1 'polypeptide(L)'
;MNKLRITIQVALLSVFVAAATPAPAQVPTQGGTAAPTDAQVRELEQQIKSLQQQLDEIKAAPNAPARQRLMQQNWQGMQSYMGQMHDRWGMGYPWMTGRPWAMCGPGMMGGGRTSWPVPQGMTPDQYSEQMRSHMQRMQEQMSRAAQTTDPTERQRLMQEHWQGMYQDMQTMRGMGWMWDGGPMMGRGMMGGGMMQGGMMQGGPAARAKALPDIDSAGAKLVLTFCNQCHAAPQPTLHTAKQWADVTQRMHIRMESGWPGVKTPTEQEMKAIVAYMEKHARP
;
A
#
# COMPACT_ATOMS: atom_id res chain seq x y z
N MET A 1 76.35 -52.98 32.22
CA MET A 1 75.05 -52.58 32.80
C MET A 1 74.59 -51.31 32.11
N ASN A 2 73.34 -51.33 31.63
CA ASN A 2 72.48 -50.27 31.11
C ASN A 2 72.99 -49.27 30.05
N LYS A 3 72.47 -49.49 28.84
CA LYS A 3 72.34 -48.53 27.73
C LYS A 3 71.44 -47.38 28.16
N LEU A 4 71.82 -46.13 27.91
CA LEU A 4 70.86 -45.02 27.85
C LEU A 4 71.10 -44.22 26.57
N ARG A 5 70.19 -44.41 25.62
CA ARG A 5 70.10 -43.68 24.36
C ARG A 5 69.54 -42.29 24.69
N ILE A 6 70.31 -41.24 24.48
CA ILE A 6 69.82 -39.86 24.56
C ILE A 6 69.35 -39.48 23.16
N THR A 7 68.04 -39.49 22.98
CA THR A 7 67.35 -39.08 21.76
C THR A 7 67.29 -37.54 21.73
N ILE A 8 67.84 -36.93 20.68
CA ILE A 8 67.74 -35.50 20.42
C ILE A 8 66.28 -35.19 20.03
N GLN A 9 65.53 -34.52 20.91
CA GLN A 9 64.22 -33.97 20.56
C GLN A 9 64.40 -32.56 20.00
N VAL A 10 64.12 -32.43 18.70
CA VAL A 10 63.97 -31.15 18.00
C VAL A 10 62.73 -30.45 18.56
N ALA A 11 62.92 -29.32 19.23
CA ALA A 11 61.83 -28.45 19.66
C ALA A 11 61.27 -27.70 18.43
N LEU A 12 60.19 -28.22 17.86
CA LEU A 12 59.37 -27.51 16.88
C LEU A 12 58.51 -26.48 17.62
N LEU A 13 58.89 -25.20 17.51
CA LEU A 13 58.08 -24.05 17.86
C LEU A 13 56.93 -23.92 16.85
N SER A 14 55.77 -24.49 17.18
CA SER A 14 54.54 -24.30 16.43
C SER A 14 53.92 -22.94 16.79
N VAL A 15 54.11 -21.94 15.94
CA VAL A 15 53.33 -20.71 15.95
C VAL A 15 51.91 -21.04 15.48
N PHE A 16 50.95 -21.09 16.40
CA PHE A 16 49.54 -21.13 16.04
C PHE A 16 49.12 -19.73 15.59
N VAL A 17 49.06 -19.51 14.27
CA VAL A 17 48.23 -18.43 13.72
C VAL A 17 46.78 -18.90 13.85
N ALA A 18 46.04 -18.32 14.78
CA ALA A 18 44.59 -18.50 14.85
C ALA A 18 43.99 -17.91 13.56
N ALA A 19 43.71 -18.77 12.59
CA ALA A 19 42.85 -18.41 11.47
C ALA A 19 41.45 -18.15 12.05
N ALA A 20 41.14 -16.88 12.30
CA ALA A 20 39.78 -16.45 12.59
C ALA A 20 38.94 -16.81 11.37
N THR A 21 38.13 -17.85 11.50
CA THR A 21 37.09 -18.14 10.52
C THR A 21 36.20 -16.91 10.42
N PRO A 22 35.97 -16.34 9.23
CA PRO A 22 34.97 -15.30 9.10
C PRO A 22 33.64 -15.95 9.50
N ALA A 23 33.04 -15.45 10.58
CA ALA A 23 31.71 -15.85 10.98
C ALA A 23 30.77 -15.66 9.78
N PRO A 24 29.88 -16.62 9.47
CA PRO A 24 28.88 -16.41 8.44
C PRO A 24 28.12 -15.13 8.80
N ALA A 25 28.03 -14.19 7.84
CA ALA A 25 27.24 -12.98 8.00
C ALA A 25 25.85 -13.39 8.46
N GLN A 26 25.53 -13.05 9.71
CA GLN A 26 24.21 -13.29 10.27
C GLN A 26 23.23 -12.49 9.41
N VAL A 27 22.39 -13.20 8.65
CA VAL A 27 21.18 -12.62 8.09
C VAL A 27 20.40 -12.11 9.31
N PRO A 28 20.10 -10.80 9.44
CA PRO A 28 19.36 -10.31 10.57
C PRO A 28 17.92 -10.81 10.43
N THR A 29 17.61 -11.93 11.06
CA THR A 29 16.24 -12.37 11.35
C THR A 29 15.93 -11.98 12.78
N GLN A 30 15.28 -10.83 12.96
CA GLN A 30 14.30 -10.58 14.02
C GLN A 30 13.65 -9.20 13.83
N GLY A 31 12.35 -9.20 13.54
CA GLY A 31 11.50 -8.01 13.53
C GLY A 31 11.46 -7.41 14.94
N GLY A 32 12.16 -6.31 15.12
CA GLY A 32 12.05 -5.46 16.29
C GLY A 32 11.24 -4.22 15.95
N THR A 33 10.53 -3.69 16.94
CA THR A 33 9.93 -2.35 16.97
C THR A 33 10.96 -1.20 16.87
N ALA A 34 12.22 -1.51 16.56
CA ALA A 34 13.32 -0.56 16.47
C ALA A 34 13.29 0.18 15.13
N ALA A 35 13.58 1.48 15.19
CA ALA A 35 13.58 2.34 14.01
C ALA A 35 14.58 1.89 12.93
N PRO A 36 14.28 2.13 11.64
CA PRO A 36 15.23 1.90 10.57
C PRO A 36 16.57 2.62 10.79
N THR A 37 17.69 1.98 10.46
CA THR A 37 19.01 2.63 10.47
C THR A 37 19.16 3.58 9.28
N ASP A 38 20.12 4.49 9.32
CA ASP A 38 20.36 5.44 8.20
C ASP A 38 20.65 4.72 6.89
N ALA A 39 21.39 3.60 6.95
CA ALA A 39 21.68 2.78 5.78
C ALA A 39 20.40 2.17 5.20
N GLN A 40 19.47 1.73 6.06
CA GLN A 40 18.18 1.19 5.65
C GLN A 40 17.25 2.28 5.09
N VAL A 41 17.28 3.50 5.63
CA VAL A 41 16.53 4.63 5.07
C VAL A 41 17.06 5.00 3.68
N ARG A 42 18.39 5.07 3.50
CA ARG A 42 19.00 5.30 2.18
C ARG A 42 18.69 4.20 1.17
N GLU A 43 18.63 2.94 1.61
CA GLU A 43 18.19 1.81 0.77
C GLU A 43 16.78 2.07 0.23
N LEU A 44 15.85 2.43 1.10
CA LEU A 44 14.47 2.74 0.71
C LEU A 44 14.37 3.97 -0.21
N GLU A 45 15.15 5.03 0.03
CA GLU A 45 15.22 6.20 -0.87
C GLU A 45 15.64 5.79 -2.30
N GLN A 46 16.61 4.88 -2.43
CA GLN A 46 17.05 4.38 -3.74
C GLN A 46 15.97 3.53 -4.41
N GLN A 47 15.22 2.74 -3.65
CA GLN A 47 14.09 1.99 -4.19
C GLN A 47 13.00 2.93 -4.74
N ILE A 48 12.68 4.03 -4.04
CA ILE A 48 11.72 5.03 -4.53
C ILE A 48 12.22 5.70 -5.81
N LYS A 49 13.51 6.03 -5.90
CA LYS A 49 14.10 6.59 -7.12
C LYS A 49 13.99 5.61 -8.30
N SER A 50 14.21 4.32 -8.06
CA SER A 50 14.02 3.27 -9.06
C SER A 50 12.56 3.17 -9.52
N LEU A 51 11.61 3.20 -8.57
CA LEU A 51 10.17 3.22 -8.90
C LEU A 51 9.78 4.46 -9.70
N GLN A 52 10.38 5.63 -9.42
CA GLN A 52 10.16 6.84 -10.19
C GLN A 52 10.72 6.72 -11.61
N GLN A 53 11.93 6.18 -11.77
CA GLN A 53 12.56 5.95 -13.09
C GLN A 53 11.71 5.00 -13.95
N GLN A 54 11.13 3.96 -13.35
CA GLN A 54 10.22 3.05 -14.06
C GLN A 54 8.98 3.77 -14.64
N LEU A 55 8.51 4.86 -14.02
CA LEU A 55 7.41 5.66 -14.59
C LEU A 55 7.83 6.37 -15.88
N ASP A 56 9.09 6.82 -15.96
CA ASP A 56 9.66 7.41 -17.17
C ASP A 56 9.84 6.35 -18.26
N GLU A 57 10.23 5.12 -17.87
CA GLU A 57 10.32 3.98 -18.79
C GLU A 57 8.95 3.58 -19.35
N ILE A 58 7.88 3.61 -18.54
CA ILE A 58 6.50 3.40 -19.02
C ILE A 58 6.13 4.46 -20.08
N LYS A 59 6.58 5.70 -19.91
CA LYS A 59 6.30 6.77 -20.86
C LYS A 59 7.12 6.61 -22.15
N ALA A 60 8.37 6.18 -22.04
CA ALA A 60 9.30 6.03 -23.16
C ALA A 60 9.12 4.72 -23.96
N ALA A 61 8.45 3.72 -23.40
CA ALA A 61 8.35 2.40 -24.03
C ALA A 61 7.63 2.42 -25.39
N PRO A 62 8.09 1.60 -26.36
CA PRO A 62 7.77 1.78 -27.78
C PRO A 62 6.38 1.27 -28.19
N ASN A 63 5.72 0.47 -27.37
CA ASN A 63 4.43 -0.14 -27.71
C ASN A 63 3.55 -0.41 -26.48
N ALA A 64 2.23 -0.53 -26.70
CA ALA A 64 1.25 -0.69 -25.64
C ALA A 64 1.49 -1.93 -24.74
N PRO A 65 1.85 -3.13 -25.26
CA PRO A 65 2.17 -4.28 -24.41
C PRO A 65 3.36 -4.03 -23.47
N ALA A 66 4.43 -3.40 -23.95
CA ALA A 66 5.59 -3.05 -23.11
C ALA A 66 5.20 -2.06 -22.00
N ARG A 67 4.43 -1.01 -22.35
CA ARG A 67 3.92 -0.04 -21.38
C ARG A 67 3.04 -0.68 -20.32
N GLN A 68 2.16 -1.59 -20.73
CA GLN A 68 1.29 -2.35 -19.81
C GLN A 68 2.10 -3.22 -18.84
N ARG A 69 3.13 -3.90 -19.35
CA ARG A 69 4.01 -4.76 -18.53
C ARG A 69 4.80 -3.93 -17.51
N LEU A 70 5.41 -2.83 -17.95
CA LEU A 70 6.16 -1.92 -17.07
C LEU A 70 5.26 -1.30 -16.00
N MET A 71 4.03 -0.92 -16.35
CA MET A 71 3.03 -0.45 -15.39
C MET A 71 2.71 -1.52 -14.33
N GLN A 72 2.47 -2.76 -14.75
CA GLN A 72 2.22 -3.86 -13.81
C GLN A 72 3.42 -4.13 -12.89
N GLN A 73 4.64 -4.05 -13.43
CA GLN A 73 5.87 -4.23 -12.67
C GLN A 73 6.06 -3.10 -11.65
N ASN A 74 5.86 -1.85 -12.04
CA ASN A 74 5.96 -0.71 -11.14
C ASN A 74 4.91 -0.80 -10.01
N TRP A 75 3.68 -1.19 -10.35
CA TRP A 75 2.61 -1.42 -9.38
C TRP A 75 2.91 -2.54 -8.37
N GLN A 76 3.51 -3.64 -8.84
CA GLN A 76 3.98 -4.71 -7.95
C GLN A 76 5.14 -4.23 -7.08
N GLY A 77 6.07 -3.48 -7.66
CA GLY A 77 7.23 -2.92 -6.94
C GLY A 77 6.84 -2.05 -5.76
N MET A 78 5.81 -1.21 -5.90
CA MET A 78 5.27 -0.42 -4.77
C MET A 78 4.74 -1.30 -3.63
N GLN A 79 4.05 -2.38 -3.97
CA GLN A 79 3.52 -3.30 -2.96
C GLN A 79 4.63 -4.09 -2.28
N SER A 80 5.67 -4.47 -3.03
CA SER A 80 6.86 -5.09 -2.47
C SER A 80 7.60 -4.15 -1.53
N TYR A 81 7.74 -2.87 -1.90
CA TYR A 81 8.32 -1.83 -1.04
C TYR A 81 7.54 -1.71 0.28
N MET A 82 6.22 -1.57 0.21
CA MET A 82 5.37 -1.49 1.41
C MET A 82 5.39 -2.77 2.24
N GLY A 83 5.40 -3.93 1.58
CA GLY A 83 5.46 -5.23 2.23
C GLY A 83 6.77 -5.41 2.99
N GLN A 84 7.90 -5.01 2.40
CA GLN A 84 9.19 -5.00 3.09
C GLN A 84 9.14 -4.11 4.34
N MET A 85 8.57 -2.91 4.22
CA MET A 85 8.44 -2.01 5.37
C MET A 85 7.56 -2.60 6.49
N HIS A 86 6.46 -3.25 6.11
CA HIS A 86 5.55 -3.90 7.03
C HIS A 86 6.20 -5.11 7.72
N ASP A 87 6.77 -6.03 6.95
CA ASP A 87 7.33 -7.28 7.48
C ASP A 87 8.59 -7.04 8.31
N ARG A 88 9.42 -6.05 7.93
CA ARG A 88 10.70 -5.78 8.61
C ARG A 88 10.55 -4.98 9.90
N TRP A 89 9.61 -4.02 9.96
CA TRP A 89 9.48 -3.09 11.08
C TRP A 89 8.06 -2.96 11.66
N GLY A 90 7.12 -3.81 11.22
CA GLY A 90 5.74 -3.79 11.69
C GLY A 90 4.96 -2.56 11.24
N MET A 91 5.43 -1.82 10.22
CA MET A 91 4.77 -0.61 9.73
C MET A 91 3.38 -0.96 9.20
N GLY A 92 2.32 -0.40 9.78
CA GLY A 92 0.99 -0.82 9.41
C GLY A 92 -0.11 -0.11 10.17
N TYR A 93 -1.35 -0.44 9.83
CA TYR A 93 -2.48 -0.14 10.71
C TYR A 93 -2.57 -1.19 11.82
N PRO A 94 -3.17 -0.87 12.99
CA PRO A 94 -3.27 -1.81 14.12
C PRO A 94 -3.84 -3.19 13.74
N TRP A 95 -4.81 -3.26 12.82
CA TRP A 95 -5.42 -4.51 12.38
C TRP A 95 -4.50 -5.41 11.53
N MET A 96 -3.41 -4.85 10.98
CA MET A 96 -2.39 -5.59 10.23
C MET A 96 -1.24 -6.08 11.13
N THR A 97 -1.19 -5.64 12.38
CA THR A 97 -0.09 -5.96 13.29
C THR A 97 0.04 -7.46 13.49
N GLY A 98 1.28 -7.97 13.43
CA GLY A 98 1.58 -9.39 13.66
C GLY A 98 1.14 -10.33 12.54
N ARG A 99 0.73 -9.79 11.39
CA ARG A 99 0.42 -10.55 10.17
C ARG A 99 1.48 -10.23 9.11
N PRO A 100 1.91 -11.19 8.27
CA PRO A 100 2.77 -10.88 7.15
C PRO A 100 1.99 -10.11 6.08
N TRP A 101 2.68 -9.27 5.29
CA TRP A 101 2.06 -8.46 4.23
C TRP A 101 1.25 -9.31 3.24
N ALA A 102 1.72 -10.52 2.93
CA ALA A 102 1.00 -11.46 2.06
C ALA A 102 -0.42 -11.79 2.56
N MET A 103 -0.67 -11.72 3.88
CA MET A 103 -1.97 -11.92 4.51
C MET A 103 -2.77 -10.62 4.68
N CYS A 104 -2.13 -9.46 4.52
CA CYS A 104 -2.77 -8.13 4.50
C CYS A 104 -3.22 -7.73 3.07
N GLY A 105 -2.75 -8.47 2.06
CA GLY A 105 -3.09 -8.34 0.64
C GLY A 105 -4.29 -9.19 0.19
N PRO A 106 -4.44 -9.44 -1.13
CA PRO A 106 -5.55 -10.24 -1.67
C PRO A 106 -5.54 -11.71 -1.24
N GLY A 107 -4.47 -12.17 -0.58
CA GLY A 107 -4.40 -13.49 0.06
C GLY A 107 -5.51 -13.71 1.10
N MET A 108 -6.01 -12.65 1.74
CA MET A 108 -7.19 -12.74 2.64
C MET A 108 -8.51 -13.01 1.89
N MET A 109 -8.56 -12.71 0.58
CA MET A 109 -9.73 -12.93 -0.29
C MET A 109 -9.65 -14.26 -1.08
N GLY A 110 -8.78 -15.20 -0.67
CA GLY A 110 -8.75 -16.57 -1.20
C GLY A 110 -8.23 -16.72 -2.64
N GLY A 111 -7.64 -15.68 -3.24
CA GLY A 111 -7.31 -15.65 -4.67
C GLY A 111 -5.91 -16.15 -5.06
N GLY A 112 -5.09 -16.65 -4.13
CA GLY A 112 -3.71 -17.12 -4.41
C GLY A 112 -2.74 -16.04 -4.91
N ARG A 113 -3.16 -14.76 -4.93
CA ARG A 113 -2.37 -13.62 -5.39
C ARG A 113 -1.64 -12.97 -4.21
N THR A 114 -0.33 -12.76 -4.37
CA THR A 114 0.53 -12.10 -3.39
C THR A 114 0.51 -10.56 -3.48
N SER A 115 -0.12 -10.01 -4.52
CA SER A 115 -0.24 -8.56 -4.76
C SER A 115 -1.61 -8.19 -5.34
N TRP A 116 -2.09 -7.00 -4.99
CA TRP A 116 -3.25 -6.35 -5.58
C TRP A 116 -3.00 -6.09 -7.07
N PRO A 117 -3.98 -6.33 -7.95
CA PRO A 117 -3.86 -5.95 -9.35
C PRO A 117 -3.95 -4.43 -9.52
N VAL A 118 -3.38 -3.92 -10.62
CA VAL A 118 -3.64 -2.55 -11.09
C VAL A 118 -5.16 -2.37 -11.27
N PRO A 119 -5.73 -1.19 -10.96
CA PRO A 119 -7.14 -0.91 -11.18
C PRO A 119 -7.59 -1.24 -12.61
N GLN A 120 -8.76 -1.87 -12.75
CA GLN A 120 -9.29 -2.23 -14.07
C GLN A 120 -9.57 -0.98 -14.91
N GLY A 121 -9.22 -1.03 -16.20
CA GLY A 121 -9.42 0.08 -17.13
C GLY A 121 -8.42 1.23 -17.00
N MET A 122 -7.47 1.15 -16.06
CA MET A 122 -6.41 2.14 -15.95
C MET A 122 -5.42 2.01 -17.10
N THR A 123 -5.24 3.10 -17.85
CA THR A 123 -4.24 3.16 -18.93
C THR A 123 -2.86 3.51 -18.38
N PRO A 124 -1.76 3.10 -19.07
CA PRO A 124 -0.40 3.45 -18.66
C PRO A 124 -0.16 4.96 -18.53
N ASP A 125 -0.78 5.79 -19.39
CA ASP A 125 -0.66 7.25 -19.30
C ASP A 125 -1.32 7.82 -18.04
N GLN A 126 -2.56 7.41 -17.76
CA GLN A 126 -3.27 7.81 -16.54
C GLN A 126 -2.54 7.35 -15.28
N TYR A 127 -2.01 6.13 -15.30
CA TYR A 127 -1.21 5.56 -14.23
C TYR A 127 0.05 6.41 -13.97
N SER A 128 0.87 6.64 -14.99
CA SER A 128 2.13 7.39 -14.86
C SER A 128 1.90 8.84 -14.42
N GLU A 129 0.80 9.46 -14.81
CA GLU A 129 0.46 10.81 -14.38
C GLU A 129 0.08 10.86 -12.89
N GLN A 130 -0.84 9.99 -12.44
CA GLN A 130 -1.23 9.92 -11.03
C GLN A 130 -0.03 9.59 -10.13
N MET A 131 0.77 8.61 -10.55
CA MET A 131 1.90 8.12 -9.77
C MET A 131 3.04 9.10 -9.57
N ARG A 132 3.27 10.03 -10.51
CA ARG A 132 4.35 11.02 -10.36
C ARG A 132 4.17 11.90 -9.12
N SER A 133 2.95 12.36 -8.86
CA SER A 133 2.66 13.17 -7.67
C SER A 133 2.87 12.38 -6.38
N HIS A 134 2.52 11.09 -6.36
CA HIS A 134 2.72 10.18 -5.24
C HIS A 134 4.21 9.97 -4.95
N MET A 135 4.99 9.69 -6.00
CA MET A 135 6.43 9.46 -5.88
C MET A 135 7.19 10.68 -5.36
N GLN A 136 6.81 11.89 -5.77
CA GLN A 136 7.39 13.12 -5.22
C GLN A 136 7.18 13.25 -3.71
N ARG A 137 5.94 12.99 -3.23
CA ARG A 137 5.65 13.01 -1.79
C ARG A 137 6.41 11.92 -1.03
N MET A 138 6.50 10.73 -1.62
CA MET A 138 7.27 9.63 -1.03
C MET A 138 8.75 10.00 -0.87
N GLN A 139 9.36 10.66 -1.86
CA GLN A 139 10.75 11.13 -1.77
C GLN A 139 10.93 12.17 -0.66
N GLU A 140 10.01 13.12 -0.53
CA GLU A 140 10.05 14.15 0.51
C GLU A 140 9.92 13.55 1.92
N GLN A 141 8.96 12.64 2.12
CA GLN A 141 8.77 11.93 3.39
C GLN A 141 10.01 11.14 3.80
N MET A 142 10.63 10.44 2.85
CA MET A 142 11.85 9.67 3.12
C MET A 142 13.06 10.55 3.37
N SER A 143 13.17 11.69 2.68
CA SER A 143 14.23 12.65 2.96
C SER A 143 14.13 13.21 4.39
N ARG A 144 12.92 13.48 4.88
CA ARG A 144 12.70 13.86 6.29
C ARG A 144 13.16 12.77 7.26
N ALA A 145 12.83 11.51 6.97
CA ALA A 145 13.27 10.37 7.79
C ALA A 145 14.80 10.16 7.75
N ALA A 146 15.45 10.52 6.64
CA ALA A 146 16.91 10.45 6.48
C ALA A 146 17.64 11.57 7.23
N GLN A 147 17.02 12.76 7.36
CA GLN A 147 17.61 13.93 8.01
C GLN A 147 17.51 13.90 9.53
N THR A 148 16.57 13.13 10.10
CA THR A 148 16.44 13.02 11.55
C THR A 148 17.50 12.09 12.15
N THR A 149 18.10 12.50 13.26
CA THR A 149 18.99 11.69 14.09
C THR A 149 18.27 11.02 15.27
N ASP A 150 17.02 11.39 15.54
CA ASP A 150 16.22 10.81 16.61
C ASP A 150 15.53 9.51 16.11
N PRO A 151 15.84 8.34 16.69
CA PRO A 151 15.23 7.08 16.29
C PRO A 151 13.72 7.04 16.52
N THR A 152 13.19 7.68 17.55
CA THR A 152 11.75 7.71 17.81
C THR A 152 11.03 8.53 16.74
N GLU A 153 11.55 9.71 16.42
CA GLU A 153 11.00 10.53 15.34
C GLU A 153 11.13 9.83 13.97
N ARG A 154 12.23 9.12 13.73
CA ARG A 154 12.37 8.31 12.52
C ARG A 154 11.31 7.23 12.42
N GLN A 155 11.05 6.50 13.50
CA GLN A 155 9.99 5.49 13.51
C GLN A 155 8.62 6.11 13.17
N ARG A 156 8.33 7.29 13.74
CA ARG A 156 7.09 8.04 13.47
C ARG A 156 6.97 8.43 11.99
N LEU A 157 8.02 9.02 11.42
CA LEU A 157 8.06 9.44 10.00
C LEU A 157 7.91 8.25 9.06
N MET A 158 8.53 7.11 9.39
CA MET A 158 8.42 5.88 8.60
C MET A 158 7.02 5.26 8.67
N GLN A 159 6.37 5.34 9.83
CA GLN A 159 4.98 4.92 10.00
C GLN A 159 4.02 5.82 9.22
N GLU A 160 4.25 7.14 9.23
CA GLU A 160 3.50 8.14 8.45
C GLU A 160 3.68 7.89 6.95
N HIS A 161 4.91 7.66 6.49
CA HIS A 161 5.23 7.34 5.11
C HIS A 161 4.48 6.08 4.64
N TRP A 162 4.55 5.00 5.40
CA TRP A 162 3.85 3.76 5.07
C TRP A 162 2.32 3.94 4.99
N GLN A 163 1.74 4.67 5.95
CA GLN A 163 0.30 4.95 5.96
C GLN A 163 -0.11 5.79 4.75
N GLY A 164 0.66 6.83 4.42
CA GLY A 164 0.41 7.67 3.24
C GLY A 164 0.43 6.85 1.95
N MET A 165 1.43 5.98 1.78
CA MET A 165 1.48 5.07 0.63
C MET A 165 0.28 4.14 0.56
N TYR A 166 -0.12 3.54 1.69
CA TYR A 166 -1.30 2.69 1.73
C TYR A 166 -2.55 3.45 1.33
N GLN A 167 -2.76 4.67 1.86
CA GLN A 167 -3.90 5.50 1.51
C GLN A 167 -3.91 5.88 0.02
N ASP A 168 -2.77 6.25 -0.54
CA ASP A 168 -2.61 6.60 -1.95
C ASP A 168 -2.94 5.39 -2.86
N MET A 169 -2.40 4.20 -2.53
CA MET A 169 -2.70 2.96 -3.26
C MET A 169 -4.18 2.61 -3.20
N GLN A 170 -4.80 2.74 -2.04
CA GLN A 170 -6.24 2.47 -1.88
C GLN A 170 -7.08 3.51 -2.64
N THR A 171 -6.64 4.76 -2.67
CA THR A 171 -7.27 5.84 -3.44
C THR A 171 -7.27 5.56 -4.94
N MET A 172 -6.13 5.15 -5.50
CA MET A 172 -6.03 4.75 -6.91
C MET A 172 -6.91 3.54 -7.24
N ARG A 173 -7.16 2.66 -6.26
CA ARG A 173 -8.10 1.53 -6.37
C ARG A 173 -9.57 1.92 -6.15
N GLY A 174 -9.87 3.22 -6.07
CA GLY A 174 -11.23 3.74 -5.91
C GLY A 174 -11.74 3.73 -4.47
N MET A 175 -10.86 3.52 -3.48
CA MET A 175 -11.20 3.49 -2.05
C MET A 175 -10.80 4.77 -1.29
N GLY A 176 -10.55 5.88 -1.99
CA GLY A 176 -10.17 7.16 -1.36
C GLY A 176 -11.23 7.70 -0.39
N TRP A 177 -12.50 7.34 -0.60
CA TRP A 177 -13.62 7.70 0.26
C TRP A 177 -13.46 7.25 1.72
N MET A 178 -12.64 6.21 1.99
CA MET A 178 -12.36 5.73 3.35
C MET A 178 -11.68 6.80 4.22
N TRP A 179 -11.00 7.77 3.60
CA TRP A 179 -10.23 8.82 4.26
C TRP A 179 -10.82 10.22 4.07
N ASP A 180 -11.94 10.34 3.32
CA ASP A 180 -12.65 11.59 3.04
C ASP A 180 -13.67 11.98 4.15
N GLY A 181 -13.30 11.72 5.41
CA GLY A 181 -13.95 12.35 6.58
C GLY A 181 -15.41 11.96 6.88
N GLY A 182 -15.86 10.75 6.52
CA GLY A 182 -17.16 10.23 6.95
C GLY A 182 -17.22 9.90 8.46
N PRO A 183 -18.43 9.83 9.06
CA PRO A 183 -18.63 9.77 10.52
C PRO A 183 -18.07 8.53 11.26
N MET A 184 -17.41 7.60 10.57
CA MET A 184 -16.74 6.43 11.19
C MET A 184 -15.22 6.62 11.40
N MET A 185 -14.59 7.64 10.79
CA MET A 185 -13.20 8.02 11.08
C MET A 185 -13.15 9.54 11.20
N GLY A 186 -13.44 10.00 12.41
CA GLY A 186 -13.58 11.41 12.73
C GLY A 186 -12.38 12.25 12.26
N ARG A 187 -12.73 13.33 11.55
CA ARG A 187 -12.01 14.59 11.56
C ARG A 187 -11.65 14.94 13.02
N GLY A 188 -10.44 14.63 13.47
CA GLY A 188 -9.96 15.08 14.78
C GLY A 188 -9.06 14.17 15.61
N MET A 189 -8.60 13.00 15.14
CA MET A 189 -7.77 12.12 15.99
C MET A 189 -6.46 11.61 15.37
N MET A 190 -5.83 12.42 14.51
CA MET A 190 -4.36 12.42 14.36
C MET A 190 -3.88 13.88 14.31
N GLY A 191 -4.03 14.57 15.44
CA GLY A 191 -3.36 15.83 15.73
C GLY A 191 -2.11 15.55 16.56
N GLY A 192 -0.96 15.86 15.99
CA GLY A 192 0.33 15.82 16.67
C GLY A 192 1.46 16.31 15.77
N GLY A 193 1.42 17.60 15.38
CA GLY A 193 2.51 18.26 14.66
C GLY A 193 2.06 19.48 13.87
N MET A 194 1.93 20.63 14.53
CA MET A 194 1.80 21.92 13.85
C MET A 194 3.18 22.53 13.57
N MET A 195 3.29 23.14 12.38
CA MET A 195 4.22 24.18 11.90
C MET A 195 5.66 23.76 11.49
N GLN A 196 5.98 23.85 10.18
CA GLN A 196 6.61 25.03 9.57
C GLN A 196 7.10 24.73 8.13
N GLY A 197 6.66 25.52 7.15
CA GLY A 197 7.39 25.76 5.88
C GLY A 197 6.87 25.05 4.63
N GLY A 198 6.30 25.82 3.70
CA GLY A 198 6.20 25.43 2.28
C GLY A 198 4.78 25.36 1.72
N MET A 199 4.22 26.51 1.34
CA MET A 199 3.12 26.54 0.37
C MET A 199 3.64 26.00 -0.97
N MET A 200 3.13 24.86 -1.45
CA MET A 200 3.02 24.61 -2.89
C MET A 200 1.73 23.88 -3.22
N GLN A 201 0.99 24.55 -4.09
CA GLN A 201 -0.29 24.16 -4.65
C GLN A 201 -0.09 22.97 -5.59
N GLY A 202 -0.40 21.76 -5.12
CA GLY A 202 -0.61 20.60 -5.98
C GLY A 202 -2.08 20.53 -6.37
N GLY A 203 -2.40 20.92 -7.60
CA GLY A 203 -3.77 20.89 -8.13
C GLY A 203 -4.42 19.50 -8.02
N PRO A 204 -5.76 19.42 -7.90
CA PRO A 204 -6.43 18.17 -7.57
C PRO A 204 -6.29 17.15 -8.71
N ALA A 205 -5.64 16.02 -8.42
CA ALA A 205 -5.99 14.75 -9.05
C ALA A 205 -7.52 14.63 -8.96
N ALA A 206 -8.19 14.34 -10.07
CA ALA A 206 -9.65 14.29 -10.15
C ALA A 206 -10.20 13.44 -9.01
N ARG A 207 -10.73 14.11 -7.97
CA ARG A 207 -11.38 13.47 -6.84
C ARG A 207 -12.47 12.59 -7.44
N ALA A 208 -12.48 11.30 -7.11
CA ALA A 208 -13.70 10.53 -7.26
C ALA A 208 -14.78 11.33 -6.52
N LYS A 209 -15.74 11.89 -7.27
CA LYS A 209 -16.69 12.84 -6.72
C LYS A 209 -17.36 12.19 -5.51
N ALA A 210 -17.38 12.85 -4.35
CA ALA A 210 -18.10 12.30 -3.20
C ALA A 210 -19.56 12.03 -3.60
N LEU A 211 -20.13 10.93 -3.11
CA LEU A 211 -21.54 10.63 -3.33
C LEU A 211 -22.39 11.81 -2.81
N PRO A 212 -23.39 12.29 -3.58
CA PRO A 212 -24.26 13.38 -3.13
C PRO A 212 -25.06 12.97 -1.88
N ASP A 213 -25.36 13.90 -0.99
CA ASP A 213 -26.06 13.62 0.27
C ASP A 213 -25.44 12.43 1.03
N ILE A 214 -24.12 12.42 1.21
CA ILE A 214 -23.34 11.28 1.73
C ILE A 214 -23.83 10.76 3.10
N ASP A 215 -24.45 11.62 3.91
CA ASP A 215 -25.00 11.26 5.22
C ASP A 215 -26.39 10.62 5.16
N SER A 216 -27.03 10.60 3.98
CA SER A 216 -28.34 9.98 3.78
C SER A 216 -28.28 8.46 3.99
N ALA A 217 -29.43 7.88 4.35
CA ALA A 217 -29.56 6.43 4.50
C ALA A 217 -29.17 5.69 3.21
N GLY A 218 -29.62 6.17 2.04
CA GLY A 218 -29.31 5.56 0.76
C GLY A 218 -27.83 5.61 0.38
N ALA A 219 -27.15 6.73 0.59
CA ALA A 219 -25.70 6.83 0.36
C ALA A 219 -24.91 5.86 1.24
N LYS A 220 -25.28 5.73 2.53
CA LYS A 220 -24.66 4.79 3.46
C LYS A 220 -24.85 3.33 3.04
N LEU A 221 -26.03 2.98 2.53
CA LEU A 221 -26.31 1.65 1.99
C LEU A 221 -25.50 1.37 0.72
N VAL A 222 -25.41 2.33 -0.21
CA VAL A 222 -24.55 2.21 -1.41
C VAL A 222 -23.10 1.96 -1.01
N LEU A 223 -22.58 2.70 -0.02
CA LEU A 223 -21.22 2.53 0.51
C LEU A 223 -21.04 1.27 1.37
N THR A 224 -22.11 0.58 1.75
CA THR A 224 -22.02 -0.67 2.50
C THR A 224 -22.04 -1.87 1.54
N PHE A 225 -22.89 -1.81 0.51
CA PHE A 225 -23.20 -2.96 -0.33
C PHE A 225 -22.53 -2.90 -1.70
N CYS A 226 -22.54 -1.75 -2.37
CA CYS A 226 -22.15 -1.62 -3.77
C CYS A 226 -20.64 -1.40 -3.99
N ASN A 227 -19.85 -1.35 -2.91
CA ASN A 227 -18.39 -1.21 -2.97
C ASN A 227 -17.61 -2.48 -2.58
N GLN A 228 -18.32 -3.57 -2.28
CA GLN A 228 -17.69 -4.81 -1.79
C GLN A 228 -16.80 -5.47 -2.86
N CYS A 229 -17.05 -5.20 -4.15
CA CYS A 229 -16.36 -5.84 -5.27
C CYS A 229 -15.61 -4.87 -6.19
N HIS A 230 -16.05 -3.62 -6.30
CA HIS A 230 -15.46 -2.54 -7.12
C HIS A 230 -15.80 -1.18 -6.50
N ALA A 231 -15.34 -0.07 -7.09
CA ALA A 231 -15.73 1.25 -6.59
C ALA A 231 -17.26 1.45 -6.66
N ALA A 232 -17.83 2.12 -5.65
CA ALA A 232 -19.26 2.46 -5.67
C ALA A 232 -19.57 3.36 -6.87
N PRO A 233 -20.65 3.09 -7.63
CA PRO A 233 -20.97 3.88 -8.80
C PRO A 233 -21.52 5.26 -8.40
N GLN A 234 -21.15 6.30 -9.18
CA GLN A 234 -21.77 7.62 -9.04
C GLN A 234 -23.20 7.61 -9.59
N PRO A 235 -24.19 8.18 -8.90
CA PRO A 235 -25.56 8.30 -9.40
C PRO A 235 -25.66 8.96 -10.78
N THR A 236 -24.75 9.87 -11.13
CA THR A 236 -24.76 10.55 -12.42
C THR A 236 -24.30 9.69 -13.62
N LEU A 237 -23.93 8.42 -13.42
CA LEU A 237 -23.51 7.52 -14.51
C LEU A 237 -24.68 7.07 -15.39
N HIS A 238 -25.88 6.96 -14.81
CA HIS A 238 -27.08 6.51 -15.49
C HIS A 238 -28.25 7.47 -15.24
N THR A 239 -29.27 7.40 -16.09
CA THR A 239 -30.54 8.10 -15.84
C THR A 239 -31.35 7.38 -14.76
N ALA A 240 -32.33 8.05 -14.16
CA ALA A 240 -33.17 7.44 -13.13
C ALA A 240 -33.79 6.11 -13.60
N LYS A 241 -34.38 6.09 -14.79
CA LYS A 241 -34.96 4.87 -15.38
C LYS A 241 -33.96 3.72 -15.54
N GLN A 242 -32.70 4.03 -15.82
CA GLN A 242 -31.66 3.01 -16.01
C GLN A 242 -31.14 2.45 -14.67
N TRP A 243 -31.26 3.20 -13.58
CA TRP A 243 -30.73 2.77 -12.29
C TRP A 243 -31.43 1.54 -11.75
N ALA A 244 -32.77 1.47 -11.85
CA ALA A 244 -33.53 0.28 -11.45
C ALA A 244 -32.98 -1.01 -12.06
N ASP A 245 -32.77 -1.03 -13.39
CA ASP A 245 -32.23 -2.19 -14.10
C ASP A 245 -30.79 -2.51 -13.68
N VAL A 246 -29.95 -1.49 -13.49
CA VAL A 246 -28.54 -1.66 -13.10
C VAL A 246 -28.43 -2.24 -11.69
N THR A 247 -29.17 -1.67 -10.73
CA THR A 247 -29.16 -2.15 -9.33
C THR A 247 -29.72 -3.56 -9.24
N GLN A 248 -30.77 -3.89 -10.00
CA GLN A 248 -31.33 -5.25 -10.01
C GLN A 248 -30.33 -6.28 -10.54
N ARG A 249 -29.62 -5.98 -11.64
CA ARG A 249 -28.58 -6.88 -12.15
C ARG A 249 -27.45 -7.09 -11.14
N MET A 250 -27.10 -6.04 -10.38
CA MET A 250 -26.10 -6.17 -9.33
C MET A 250 -26.61 -6.97 -8.14
N HIS A 251 -27.88 -6.81 -7.75
CA HIS A 251 -28.50 -7.61 -6.70
C HIS A 251 -28.39 -9.11 -6.99
N ILE A 252 -28.84 -9.52 -8.18
CA ILE A 252 -28.80 -10.92 -8.62
C ILE A 252 -27.36 -11.45 -8.62
N ARG A 253 -26.40 -10.62 -9.02
CA ARG A 253 -24.98 -10.99 -8.98
C ARG A 253 -24.46 -11.13 -7.54
N MET A 254 -24.87 -10.26 -6.62
CA MET A 254 -24.50 -10.36 -5.20
C MET A 254 -25.10 -11.61 -4.56
N GLU A 255 -26.33 -11.98 -4.93
CA GLU A 255 -27.03 -13.18 -4.46
C GLU A 255 -26.46 -14.49 -5.01
N SER A 256 -25.65 -14.44 -6.08
CA SER A 256 -25.11 -15.64 -6.73
C SER A 256 -24.11 -16.46 -5.89
N GLY A 257 -23.96 -16.15 -4.59
CA GLY A 257 -23.30 -17.02 -3.61
C GLY A 257 -21.79 -16.80 -3.46
N TRP A 258 -21.32 -15.58 -3.70
CA TRP A 258 -19.89 -15.25 -3.51
C TRP A 258 -19.53 -15.25 -2.01
N PRO A 259 -18.57 -16.08 -1.55
CA PRO A 259 -18.22 -16.16 -0.14
C PRO A 259 -17.84 -14.80 0.45
N GLY A 260 -18.49 -14.42 1.54
CA GLY A 260 -18.20 -13.18 2.26
C GLY A 260 -18.84 -11.90 1.70
N VAL A 261 -19.61 -11.99 0.61
CA VAL A 261 -20.39 -10.84 0.09
C VAL A 261 -21.69 -10.70 0.88
N LYS A 262 -21.93 -9.52 1.43
CA LYS A 262 -23.20 -9.18 2.09
C LYS A 262 -24.20 -8.74 1.04
N THR A 263 -25.42 -9.27 1.12
CA THR A 263 -26.53 -8.86 0.25
C THR A 263 -27.47 -7.95 1.04
N PRO A 264 -27.89 -6.79 0.47
CA PRO A 264 -28.89 -5.95 1.11
C PRO A 264 -30.23 -6.68 1.21
N THR A 265 -30.99 -6.42 2.26
CA THR A 265 -32.41 -6.81 2.32
C THR A 265 -33.20 -6.09 1.22
N GLU A 266 -34.39 -6.60 0.91
CA GLU A 266 -35.32 -5.95 -0.05
C GLU A 266 -35.59 -4.48 0.27
N GLN A 267 -35.73 -4.13 1.56
CA GLN A 267 -35.99 -2.76 1.98
C GLN A 267 -34.76 -1.87 1.78
N GLU A 268 -33.57 -2.36 2.14
CA GLU A 268 -32.31 -1.66 1.91
C GLU A 268 -32.05 -1.49 0.40
N MET A 269 -32.39 -2.49 -0.40
CA MET A 269 -32.20 -2.42 -1.85
C MET A 269 -33.13 -1.37 -2.47
N LYS A 270 -34.39 -1.28 -2.05
CA LYS A 270 -35.29 -0.19 -2.45
C LYS A 270 -34.73 1.18 -2.08
N ALA A 271 -34.13 1.32 -0.89
CA ALA A 271 -33.52 2.58 -0.47
C ALA A 271 -32.27 2.93 -1.29
N ILE A 272 -31.49 1.93 -1.72
CA ILE A 272 -30.38 2.10 -2.66
C ILE A 272 -30.91 2.60 -4.01
N VAL A 273 -31.91 1.94 -4.60
CA VAL A 273 -32.48 2.34 -5.90
C VAL A 273 -33.01 3.77 -5.84
N ALA A 274 -33.84 4.09 -4.85
CA ALA A 274 -34.43 5.42 -4.69
C ALA A 274 -33.36 6.52 -4.57
N TYR A 275 -32.26 6.24 -3.89
CA TYR A 275 -31.13 7.17 -3.78
C TYR A 275 -30.40 7.35 -5.13
N MET A 276 -30.13 6.26 -5.84
CA MET A 276 -29.48 6.32 -7.15
C MET A 276 -30.33 7.07 -8.18
N GLU A 277 -31.64 6.88 -8.15
CA GLU A 277 -32.62 7.59 -9.00
C GLU A 277 -32.70 9.08 -8.66
N LYS A 278 -32.80 9.43 -7.37
CA LYS A 278 -32.88 10.82 -6.90
C LYS A 278 -31.70 11.67 -7.36
N HIS A 279 -30.50 11.08 -7.37
CA HIS A 279 -29.27 11.76 -7.73
C HIS A 279 -28.78 11.44 -9.16
N ALA A 280 -29.63 10.81 -9.96
CA ALA A 280 -29.31 10.34 -11.29
C ALA A 280 -28.92 11.49 -12.24
N ARG A 281 -28.33 11.12 -13.38
CA ARG A 281 -28.21 12.08 -14.49
C ARG A 281 -29.62 12.53 -14.90
N PRO A 282 -29.84 13.85 -15.10
CA PRO A 282 -31.10 14.37 -15.63
C PRO A 282 -31.53 13.70 -16.93
#